data_AF-A0A4U5JMI1-F1
#
_entry.id   AF-A0A4U5JMI1-F1
#
_cell.length_a   1.000
_cell.length_b   1.000
_cell.length_c   1.000
_cell.angle_alpha   90.00
_cell.angle_beta   90.00
_cell.angle_gamma   90.00
#
_symmetry.space_group_name_H-M   'P 1'
#
loop_
_entity.id
_entity.type
_entity.pdbx_description
1 polymer ?
#
loop_
_entity_poly.entity_id
_entity_poly.type
_entity_poly.pdbx_seq_one_letter_code
_entity_poly.pdbx_strand_id
1 'polypeptide(L)'
;MNPSARNLLLSNAATLAAALFFRWDVGWLLWPYWIQSVIVGGYARKRMLQLADFSTEGFTSNDQPVPENEAGKRSTALFFTLHYGFFHLAYLIFLCAEHPVGQLRDALILLACGVSFALSQRQTYAVQHAADLRGRPNLGALMFTPYLRVVPMHLAIIVGSVFGGSGSVLFFAALKTASDLLLDGIDRRMAEKSADKARVART
;
A
#
# COMPACT_ATOMS: atom_id res chain seq x y z
N MET A 1 -13.18 -5.92 -15.54
CA MET A 1 -12.40 -5.35 -14.41
C MET A 1 -12.47 -6.31 -13.23
N ASN A 2 -11.34 -6.70 -12.65
CA ASN A 2 -11.32 -7.55 -11.46
C ASN A 2 -11.94 -6.77 -10.26
N PRO A 3 -12.74 -7.41 -9.37
CA PRO A 3 -13.34 -6.77 -8.19
C PRO A 3 -12.39 -5.88 -7.38
N SER A 4 -11.12 -6.28 -7.21
CA SER A 4 -10.10 -5.50 -6.48
C SER A 4 -9.83 -4.14 -7.14
N ALA A 5 -9.57 -4.12 -8.45
CA ALA A 5 -9.30 -2.90 -9.21
C ALA A 5 -10.51 -1.96 -9.24
N ARG A 6 -11.73 -2.54 -9.30
CA ARG A 6 -12.98 -1.76 -9.24
C ARG A 6 -13.13 -1.06 -7.89
N ASN A 7 -12.88 -1.76 -6.79
CA ASN A 7 -13.01 -1.16 -5.46
C ASN A 7 -11.96 -0.08 -5.21
N LEU A 8 -10.72 -0.28 -5.66
CA LEU A 8 -9.68 0.76 -5.60
C LEU A 8 -10.07 2.00 -6.41
N LEU A 9 -10.59 1.82 -7.62
CA LEU A 9 -11.11 2.92 -8.43
C LEU A 9 -12.25 3.65 -7.75
N LEU A 10 -13.20 2.92 -7.17
CA LEU A 10 -14.35 3.52 -6.46
C LEU A 10 -13.89 4.28 -5.20
N SER A 11 -12.99 3.71 -4.40
CA SER A 11 -12.45 4.38 -3.22
C SER A 11 -11.67 5.63 -3.61
N ASN A 12 -10.79 5.57 -4.61
CA ASN A 12 -10.02 6.74 -5.07
C ASN A 12 -10.90 7.80 -5.71
N ALA A 13 -11.92 7.41 -6.50
CA ALA A 13 -12.89 8.33 -7.07
C ALA A 13 -13.74 9.01 -5.97
N ALA A 14 -14.17 8.26 -4.95
CA ALA A 14 -14.89 8.83 -3.81
C ALA A 14 -14.02 9.82 -3.02
N THR A 15 -12.74 9.49 -2.79
CA THR A 15 -11.78 10.41 -2.16
C THR A 15 -11.56 11.67 -2.99
N LEU A 16 -11.43 11.55 -4.32
CA LEU A 16 -11.31 12.70 -5.20
C LEU A 16 -12.59 13.55 -5.21
N ALA A 17 -13.76 12.92 -5.26
CA ALA A 17 -15.04 13.64 -5.20
C ALA A 17 -15.18 14.42 -3.89
N ALA A 18 -14.81 13.82 -2.76
CA ALA A 18 -14.74 14.51 -1.48
C ALA A 18 -13.74 15.68 -1.51
N ALA A 19 -12.53 15.47 -2.06
CA ALA A 19 -11.53 16.51 -2.18
C ALA A 19 -12.01 17.72 -3.00
N LEU A 20 -12.69 17.48 -4.12
CA LEU A 20 -13.25 18.54 -4.95
C LEU A 20 -14.43 19.24 -4.26
N PHE A 21 -15.32 18.50 -3.61
CA PHE A 21 -16.49 19.05 -2.92
C PHE A 21 -16.10 19.89 -1.71
N PHE A 22 -15.16 19.40 -0.88
CA PHE A 22 -14.67 20.08 0.31
C PHE A 22 -13.50 21.03 0.02
N ARG A 23 -13.10 21.17 -1.26
CA ARG A 23 -12.01 22.04 -1.74
C ARG A 23 -10.69 21.82 -1.01
N TRP A 24 -10.33 20.56 -0.82
CA TRP A 24 -9.07 20.18 -0.19
C TRP A 24 -7.88 20.66 -1.00
N ASP A 25 -6.84 21.09 -0.28
CA ASP A 25 -5.50 21.19 -0.84
C ASP A 25 -4.84 19.79 -0.94
N VAL A 26 -3.66 19.73 -1.56
CA VAL A 26 -2.92 18.48 -1.75
C VAL A 26 -2.55 17.84 -0.42
N GLY A 27 -2.22 18.63 0.60
CA GLY A 27 -1.84 18.14 1.92
C GLY A 27 -3.00 17.49 2.64
N TRP A 28 -4.21 18.05 2.54
CA TRP A 28 -5.43 17.40 3.03
C TRP A 28 -5.74 16.09 2.29
N LEU A 29 -5.44 16.04 0.98
CA LEU A 29 -5.59 14.82 0.20
C LEU A 29 -4.57 13.73 0.58
N LEU A 30 -3.43 14.08 1.20
CA LEU A 30 -2.47 13.09 1.71
C LEU A 30 -3.03 12.28 2.89
N TRP A 31 -3.91 12.84 3.72
CA TRP A 31 -4.45 12.14 4.90
C TRP A 31 -5.14 10.80 4.55
N PRO A 32 -6.16 10.76 3.65
CA PRO A 32 -6.79 9.50 3.26
C PRO A 32 -5.80 8.48 2.67
N TYR A 33 -4.84 8.94 1.87
CA TYR A 33 -3.87 8.06 1.22
C TYR A 33 -2.78 7.57 2.19
N TRP A 34 -2.43 8.38 3.20
CA TRP A 34 -1.60 7.93 4.32
C TRP A 34 -2.30 6.82 5.11
N ILE A 35 -3.59 7.00 5.43
CA ILE A 35 -4.40 5.96 6.09
C ILE A 35 -4.43 4.68 5.25
N GLN A 36 -4.71 4.80 3.95
CA GLN A 36 -4.67 3.66 3.01
C GLN A 36 -3.31 2.95 3.06
N SER A 37 -2.21 3.71 3.03
CA SER A 37 -0.85 3.18 3.05
C SER A 37 -0.53 2.42 4.34
N VAL A 38 -0.98 2.92 5.51
CA VAL A 38 -0.85 2.21 6.80
C VAL A 38 -1.66 0.91 6.79
N ILE A 39 -2.91 0.94 6.31
CA ILE A 39 -3.76 -0.25 6.19
C ILE A 39 -3.09 -1.31 5.32
N VAL A 40 -2.58 -0.94 4.14
CA VAL A 40 -1.87 -1.85 3.24
C VAL A 40 -0.62 -2.43 3.92
N GLY A 41 0.16 -1.62 4.63
CA GLY A 41 1.32 -2.08 5.39
C GLY A 41 0.96 -3.13 6.44
N GLY A 42 -0.14 -2.92 7.18
CA GLY A 42 -0.65 -3.90 8.15
C GLY A 42 -1.00 -5.24 7.51
N TYR A 43 -1.69 -5.22 6.36
CA TYR A 43 -1.99 -6.45 5.61
C TYR A 43 -0.75 -7.09 4.99
N ALA A 44 0.23 -6.32 4.51
CA ALA A 44 1.48 -6.84 4.00
C ALA A 44 2.28 -7.58 5.08
N ARG A 45 2.37 -6.99 6.29
CA ARG A 45 2.95 -7.66 7.46
C ARG A 45 2.23 -8.97 7.77
N LYS A 46 0.90 -8.95 7.76
CA LYS A 46 0.09 -10.14 8.00
C LYS A 46 0.34 -11.22 6.94
N ARG A 47 0.39 -10.86 5.66
CA ARG A 47 0.72 -11.79 4.55
C ARG A 47 2.07 -12.43 4.76
N MET A 48 3.11 -11.64 5.04
CA MET A 48 4.47 -12.16 5.27
C MET A 48 4.50 -13.19 6.40
N LEU A 49 3.88 -12.92 7.55
CA LEU A 49 3.91 -13.84 8.69
C LEU A 49 3.14 -15.14 8.46
N GLN A 50 2.14 -15.12 7.59
CA GLN A 50 1.28 -16.27 7.28
C GLN A 50 1.78 -17.12 6.11
N LEU A 51 2.95 -16.82 5.54
CA LEU A 51 3.57 -17.68 4.53
C LEU A 51 3.98 -19.02 5.14
N ALA A 52 3.54 -20.12 4.52
CA ALA A 52 3.93 -21.48 4.89
C ALA A 52 5.12 -21.98 4.05
N ASP A 53 5.13 -21.66 2.76
CA ASP A 53 6.20 -21.92 1.81
C ASP A 53 6.53 -20.60 1.08
N PHE A 54 7.80 -20.27 0.95
CA PHE A 54 8.24 -19.01 0.34
C PHE A 54 9.67 -19.12 -0.19
N SER A 55 10.10 -18.13 -0.95
CA SER A 55 11.49 -18.01 -1.38
C SER A 55 12.10 -16.67 -1.00
N THR A 56 13.42 -16.65 -0.80
CA THR A 56 14.23 -15.44 -0.61
C THR A 56 15.22 -15.25 -1.76
N GLU A 57 14.96 -15.87 -2.92
CA GLU A 57 15.79 -15.70 -4.13
C GLU A 57 16.05 -14.21 -4.42
N GLY A 58 17.33 -13.85 -4.55
CA GLY A 58 17.75 -12.47 -4.81
C GLY A 58 17.56 -11.49 -3.64
N PHE A 59 17.15 -11.97 -2.45
CA PHE A 59 16.95 -11.14 -1.27
C PHE A 59 18.05 -11.36 -0.23
N THR A 60 18.92 -10.35 -0.08
CA THR A 60 20.07 -10.39 0.82
C THR A 60 19.95 -9.37 1.96
N SER A 61 20.62 -9.66 3.06
CA SER A 61 20.84 -8.76 4.20
C SER A 61 22.30 -8.87 4.61
N ASN A 62 23.03 -7.74 4.61
CA ASN A 62 24.48 -7.71 4.81
C ASN A 62 25.24 -8.68 3.87
N ASP A 63 24.91 -8.63 2.58
CA ASP A 63 25.47 -9.50 1.52
C ASP A 63 25.24 -11.01 1.70
N GLN A 64 24.45 -11.42 2.72
CA GLN A 64 24.06 -12.80 2.95
C GLN A 64 22.60 -13.04 2.55
N PRO A 65 22.26 -14.16 1.90
CA PRO A 65 20.88 -14.50 1.61
C PRO A 65 20.04 -14.59 2.90
N VAL A 66 18.86 -13.98 2.89
CA VAL A 66 17.92 -14.14 4.01
C VAL A 66 17.46 -15.60 4.05
N PRO A 67 17.48 -16.29 5.20
CA PRO A 67 17.13 -17.70 5.25
C PRO A 67 15.63 -17.93 4.99
N GLU A 68 15.31 -18.98 4.23
CA GLU A 68 13.94 -19.43 3.93
C GLU A 68 13.31 -20.21 5.11
N ASN A 69 13.35 -19.65 6.32
CA ASN A 69 12.81 -20.26 7.53
C ASN A 69 12.02 -19.24 8.39
N GLU A 70 11.41 -19.72 9.48
CA GLU A 70 10.63 -18.88 10.40
C GLU A 70 11.43 -17.69 10.96
N ALA A 71 12.74 -17.85 11.21
CA ALA A 71 13.59 -16.78 11.71
C ALA A 71 13.76 -15.68 10.66
N GLY A 72 14.07 -16.04 9.41
CA GLY A 72 14.16 -15.09 8.29
C GLY A 72 12.85 -14.36 8.07
N LYS A 73 11.73 -15.09 8.00
CA LYS A 73 10.37 -14.53 7.85
C LYS A 73 10.03 -13.51 8.94
N ARG A 74 10.26 -13.85 10.21
CA ARG A 74 9.97 -12.96 11.36
C ARG A 74 10.89 -11.75 11.38
N SER A 75 12.18 -11.94 11.09
CA SER A 75 13.16 -10.85 11.00
C SER A 75 12.77 -9.85 9.90
N THR A 76 12.43 -10.32 8.69
CA THR A 76 11.98 -9.47 7.58
C THR A 76 10.67 -8.74 7.93
N ALA A 77 9.69 -9.41 8.54
CA ALA A 77 8.44 -8.77 8.94
C ALA A 77 8.65 -7.72 10.04
N LEU A 78 9.58 -7.95 10.97
CA LEU A 78 9.98 -6.97 11.99
C LEU A 78 10.67 -5.76 11.36
N PHE A 79 11.67 -5.99 10.52
CA PHE A 79 12.37 -4.94 9.77
C PHE A 79 11.39 -4.10 8.97
N PHE A 80 10.48 -4.74 8.22
CA PHE A 80 9.43 -4.04 7.48
C PHE A 80 8.58 -3.17 8.41
N THR A 81 8.10 -3.71 9.54
CA THR A 81 7.25 -2.97 10.48
C THR A 81 7.97 -1.74 11.02
N LEU A 82 9.25 -1.88 11.41
CA LEU A 82 10.04 -0.78 11.96
C LEU A 82 10.37 0.26 10.89
N HIS A 83 10.87 -0.16 9.72
CA HIS A 83 11.30 0.74 8.67
C HIS A 83 10.11 1.44 8.01
N TYR A 84 9.12 0.68 7.55
CA TYR A 84 7.89 1.23 6.97
C TYR A 84 7.12 2.08 7.98
N GLY A 85 7.01 1.60 9.23
CA GLY A 85 6.36 2.33 10.31
C GLY A 85 7.04 3.65 10.66
N PHE A 86 8.38 3.68 10.69
CA PHE A 86 9.15 4.89 10.93
C PHE A 86 8.88 5.97 9.88
N PHE A 87 8.86 5.60 8.59
CA PHE A 87 8.47 6.57 7.55
C PHE A 87 7.05 7.07 7.75
N HIS A 88 6.09 6.18 8.06
CA HIS A 88 4.70 6.59 8.29
C HIS A 88 4.55 7.49 9.52
N LEU A 89 5.37 7.29 10.55
CA LEU A 89 5.43 8.17 11.71
C LEU A 89 5.95 9.56 11.33
N ALA A 90 7.01 9.64 10.53
CA ALA A 90 7.51 10.92 10.03
C ALA A 90 6.44 11.66 9.19
N TYR A 91 5.72 10.93 8.32
CA TYR A 91 4.58 11.46 7.60
C TYR A 91 3.46 11.93 8.53
N LEU A 92 3.15 11.19 9.58
CA LEU A 92 2.12 11.57 10.55
C LEU A 92 2.48 12.88 11.25
N ILE A 93 3.74 13.03 11.68
CA ILE A 93 4.23 14.27 12.28
C ILE A 93 4.07 15.44 11.31
N PHE A 94 4.49 15.26 10.04
CA PHE A 94 4.31 16.26 8.99
C PHE A 94 2.83 16.64 8.78
N LEU A 95 1.94 15.65 8.66
CA LEU A 95 0.51 15.89 8.45
C LEU A 95 -0.14 16.60 9.64
N CYS A 96 0.23 16.23 10.87
CA CYS A 96 -0.26 16.91 12.08
C CYS A 96 0.25 18.35 12.19
N ALA A 97 1.47 18.62 11.75
CA ALA A 97 2.08 19.94 11.83
C ALA A 97 1.52 20.90 10.75
N GLU A 98 1.44 20.44 9.50
CA GLU A 98 1.08 21.29 8.35
C GLU A 98 -0.42 21.26 8.02
N HIS A 99 -1.11 20.15 8.31
CA HIS A 99 -2.51 19.92 7.94
C HIS A 99 -3.34 19.37 9.12
N PRO A 100 -3.43 20.10 10.25
CA PRO A 100 -4.07 19.58 11.45
C PRO A 100 -5.56 19.30 11.27
N VAL A 101 -6.01 18.17 11.81
CA VAL A 101 -7.44 17.79 11.85
C VAL A 101 -8.10 18.47 13.06
N GLY A 102 -8.66 19.66 12.84
CA GLY A 102 -9.21 20.50 13.91
C GLY A 102 -10.70 20.30 14.23
N GLN A 103 -11.48 19.76 13.29
CA GLN A 103 -12.93 19.65 13.43
C GLN A 103 -13.40 18.19 13.48
N LEU A 104 -14.45 17.92 14.26
CA LEU A 104 -15.08 16.60 14.31
C LEU A 104 -15.54 16.12 12.93
N ARG A 105 -16.08 17.04 12.11
CA ARG A 105 -16.48 16.74 10.73
C ARG A 105 -15.33 16.16 9.92
N ASP A 106 -14.15 16.76 10.00
CA ASP A 106 -12.99 16.33 9.20
C ASP A 106 -12.48 14.97 9.69
N ALA A 107 -12.48 14.75 11.01
CA ALA A 107 -12.20 13.44 11.59
C ALA A 107 -13.19 12.36 11.12
N LEU A 108 -14.49 12.69 11.03
CA LEU A 108 -15.52 11.77 10.52
C LEU A 108 -15.33 11.46 9.03
N ILE A 109 -14.93 12.45 8.22
CA ILE A 109 -14.64 12.23 6.79
C ILE A 109 -13.41 11.31 6.64
N LEU A 110 -12.33 11.57 7.39
CA LEU A 110 -11.15 10.71 7.38
C LEU A 110 -11.47 9.29 7.87
N LEU A 111 -12.31 9.16 8.90
CA LEU A 111 -12.79 7.86 9.36
C LEU A 111 -13.56 7.13 8.27
N ALA A 112 -14.48 7.82 7.56
CA ALA A 112 -15.22 7.24 6.45
C ALA A 112 -14.32 6.79 5.30
N CYS A 113 -13.32 7.61 4.92
CA CYS A 113 -12.30 7.23 3.95
C CYS A 113 -11.50 6.01 4.42
N GLY A 114 -11.06 6.01 5.68
CA GLY A 114 -10.31 4.90 6.27
C GLY A 114 -11.10 3.60 6.30
N VAL A 115 -12.38 3.63 6.66
CA VAL A 115 -13.27 2.47 6.61
C VAL A 115 -13.45 1.97 5.18
N SER A 116 -13.66 2.87 4.21
CA SER A 116 -13.76 2.52 2.79
C SER A 116 -12.50 1.78 2.30
N PHE A 117 -11.32 2.32 2.61
CA PHE A 117 -10.05 1.67 2.26
C PHE A 117 -9.84 0.35 3.00
N ALA A 118 -10.20 0.26 4.28
CA ALA A 118 -10.07 -0.97 5.06
C ALA A 118 -10.92 -2.12 4.49
N LEU A 119 -12.17 -1.81 4.09
CA LEU A 119 -13.07 -2.78 3.48
C LEU A 119 -12.58 -3.20 2.09
N SER A 120 -12.15 -2.24 1.27
CA SER A 120 -11.56 -2.50 -0.05
C SER A 120 -10.33 -3.40 0.07
N GLN A 121 -9.40 -3.03 0.96
CA GLN A 121 -8.15 -3.74 1.17
C GLN A 121 -8.34 -5.13 1.76
N ARG A 122 -9.37 -5.35 2.60
CA ARG A 122 -9.69 -6.68 3.14
C ARG A 122 -10.00 -7.69 2.03
N GLN A 123 -10.74 -7.27 1.00
CA GLN A 123 -11.07 -8.14 -0.14
C GLN A 123 -9.82 -8.44 -0.97
N THR A 124 -9.03 -7.42 -1.28
CA THR A 124 -7.74 -7.58 -1.99
C THR A 124 -6.81 -8.53 -1.25
N TYR A 125 -6.66 -8.34 0.07
CA TYR A 125 -5.88 -9.21 0.94
C TYR A 125 -6.38 -10.65 0.90
N ALA A 126 -7.69 -10.91 0.95
CA ALA A 126 -8.21 -12.27 0.92
C ALA A 126 -7.82 -13.02 -0.37
N VAL A 127 -7.91 -12.34 -1.52
CA VAL A 127 -7.50 -12.93 -2.82
C VAL A 127 -6.00 -13.15 -2.88
N GLN A 128 -5.20 -12.14 -2.49
CA GLN A 128 -3.74 -12.22 -2.50
C GLN A 128 -3.23 -13.31 -1.55
N HIS A 129 -3.75 -13.35 -0.32
CA HIS A 129 -3.37 -14.33 0.68
C HIS A 129 -3.72 -15.76 0.25
N ALA A 130 -4.89 -15.97 -0.35
CA ALA A 130 -5.25 -17.27 -0.89
C ALA A 130 -4.31 -17.70 -2.03
N ALA A 131 -3.82 -16.76 -2.84
CA ALA A 131 -2.83 -17.06 -3.89
C ALA A 131 -1.45 -17.35 -3.31
N ASP A 132 -1.02 -16.58 -2.30
CA ASP A 132 0.25 -16.80 -1.59
C ASP A 132 0.32 -18.21 -0.98
N LEU A 133 -0.79 -18.69 -0.39
CA LEU A 133 -0.87 -20.04 0.19
C LEU A 133 -0.82 -21.17 -0.85
N ARG A 134 -1.17 -20.89 -2.12
CA ARG A 134 -1.11 -21.89 -3.21
C ARG A 134 0.25 -21.93 -3.90
N GLY A 135 1.00 -20.84 -3.85
CA GLY A 135 2.29 -20.70 -4.51
C GLY A 135 3.46 -20.71 -3.53
N ARG A 136 4.64 -20.38 -4.06
CA ARG A 136 5.86 -20.10 -3.28
C ARG A 136 6.30 -18.65 -3.55
N PRO A 137 5.68 -17.66 -2.90
CA PRO A 137 5.95 -16.25 -3.18
C PRO A 137 7.35 -15.83 -2.69
N ASN A 138 7.92 -14.80 -3.31
CA ASN A 138 9.20 -14.24 -2.90
C ASN A 138 9.01 -13.26 -1.74
N LEU A 139 9.61 -13.55 -0.58
CA LEU A 139 9.48 -12.77 0.65
C LEU A 139 10.02 -11.34 0.48
N GLY A 140 11.15 -11.18 -0.20
CA GLY A 140 11.74 -9.87 -0.47
C GLY A 140 10.79 -9.02 -1.32
N ALA A 141 10.23 -9.60 -2.38
CA ALA A 141 9.26 -8.91 -3.21
C ALA A 141 8.02 -8.48 -2.41
N LEU A 142 7.44 -9.35 -1.57
CA LEU A 142 6.33 -8.99 -0.67
C LEU A 142 6.69 -7.85 0.30
N MET A 143 7.93 -7.82 0.77
CA MET A 143 8.42 -6.77 1.67
C MET A 143 8.52 -5.41 0.95
N PHE A 144 8.96 -5.39 -0.31
CA PHE A 144 9.19 -4.15 -1.07
C PHE A 144 7.93 -3.60 -1.76
N THR A 145 6.96 -4.43 -2.17
CA THR A 145 5.79 -3.93 -2.92
C THR A 145 5.01 -2.80 -2.23
N PRO A 146 4.83 -2.78 -0.89
CA PRO A 146 4.17 -1.68 -0.20
C PRO A 146 4.87 -0.32 -0.38
N TYR A 147 6.20 -0.28 -0.54
CA TYR A 147 6.96 0.97 -0.67
C TYR A 147 6.62 1.74 -1.94
N LEU A 148 6.22 1.05 -3.01
CA LEU A 148 5.80 1.71 -4.25
C LEU A 148 4.53 2.55 -4.05
N ARG A 149 3.73 2.29 -2.99
CA ARG A 149 2.54 3.11 -2.65
C ARG A 149 2.90 4.43 -1.95
N VAL A 150 4.12 4.51 -1.41
CA VAL A 150 4.65 5.70 -0.72
C VAL A 150 5.29 6.68 -1.72
N VAL A 151 5.68 6.21 -2.91
CA VAL A 151 6.27 7.04 -3.98
C VAL A 151 5.34 8.18 -4.44
N PRO A 152 4.05 7.95 -4.74
CA PRO A 152 3.14 9.04 -5.11
C PRO A 152 3.03 10.11 -4.04
N MET A 153 3.09 9.74 -2.76
CA MET A 153 3.01 10.70 -1.66
C MET A 153 4.26 11.58 -1.57
N HIS A 154 5.45 11.01 -1.76
CA HIS A 154 6.69 11.79 -1.87
C HIS A 154 6.64 12.74 -3.06
N LEU A 155 6.18 12.25 -4.21
CA LEU A 155 6.09 13.07 -5.40
C LEU A 155 5.08 14.21 -5.20
N ALA A 156 3.98 13.98 -4.49
CA ALA A 156 3.01 15.02 -4.15
C ALA A 156 3.57 16.10 -3.23
N ILE A 157 4.40 15.75 -2.23
CA ILE A 157 5.06 16.74 -1.38
C ILE A 157 6.06 17.57 -2.19
N ILE A 158 6.87 16.92 -3.03
CA ILE A 158 7.88 17.60 -3.86
C ILE A 158 7.22 18.48 -4.93
N VAL A 159 6.28 17.93 -5.69
CA VAL A 159 5.64 18.58 -6.86
C VAL A 159 4.48 19.49 -6.45
N GLY A 160 3.82 19.23 -5.32
CA GLY A 160 2.78 20.11 -4.77
C GLY A 160 3.29 21.50 -4.40
N SER A 161 4.60 21.66 -4.19
CA SER A 161 5.24 22.98 -4.08
C SER A 161 5.33 23.74 -5.41
N VAL A 162 5.28 23.02 -6.55
CA VAL A 162 5.48 23.55 -7.91
C VAL A 162 4.16 23.90 -8.59
N PHE A 163 3.11 23.09 -8.38
CA PHE A 163 1.78 23.34 -8.91
C PHE A 163 0.87 23.85 -7.79
N GLY A 164 0.28 25.03 -7.94
CA GLY A 164 -0.71 25.57 -7.01
C GLY A 164 -2.16 25.22 -7.39
N GLY A 165 -3.03 25.10 -6.39
CA GLY A 165 -4.49 25.04 -6.57
C GLY A 165 -5.06 23.67 -7.00
N SER A 166 -6.22 23.69 -7.65
CA SER A 166 -7.00 22.48 -7.98
C SER A 166 -6.33 21.56 -9.01
N GLY A 167 -5.42 22.09 -9.83
CA GLY A 167 -4.64 21.29 -10.79
C GLY A 167 -3.75 20.24 -10.10
N SER A 168 -3.19 20.59 -8.94
CA SER A 168 -2.31 19.71 -8.16
C SER A 168 -3.07 18.57 -7.50
N VAL A 169 -4.30 18.83 -7.07
CA VAL A 169 -5.23 17.83 -6.52
C VAL A 169 -5.60 16.79 -7.59
N LEU A 170 -5.95 17.24 -8.80
CA LEU A 170 -6.28 16.35 -9.92
C LEU A 170 -5.06 15.55 -10.37
N PHE A 171 -3.90 16.20 -10.52
CA PHE A 171 -2.65 15.53 -10.88
C PHE A 171 -2.28 14.46 -9.85
N PHE A 172 -2.33 14.80 -8.55
CA PHE A 172 -2.02 13.84 -7.49
C PHE A 172 -3.01 12.68 -7.46
N ALA A 173 -4.31 12.95 -7.56
CA ALA A 173 -5.31 11.88 -7.58
C ALA A 173 -5.15 10.95 -8.79
N ALA A 174 -4.82 11.50 -9.96
CA ALA A 174 -4.56 10.72 -11.17
C ALA A 174 -3.30 9.85 -11.01
N LEU A 175 -2.18 10.45 -10.55
CA LEU A 175 -0.94 9.73 -10.28
C LEU A 175 -1.16 8.59 -9.27
N LYS A 176 -1.82 8.91 -8.16
CA LYS A 176 -2.10 7.95 -7.08
C LYS A 176 -2.99 6.81 -7.57
N THR A 177 -4.02 7.11 -8.35
CA THR A 177 -4.88 6.09 -8.95
C THR A 177 -4.11 5.20 -9.92
N ALA A 178 -3.25 5.78 -10.76
CA ALA A 178 -2.41 5.02 -11.68
C ALA A 178 -1.46 4.08 -10.91
N SER A 179 -0.80 4.58 -9.86
CA SER A 179 0.09 3.76 -9.03
C SER A 179 -0.65 2.62 -8.32
N ASP A 180 -1.84 2.86 -7.77
CA ASP A 180 -2.63 1.81 -7.12
C ASP A 180 -3.03 0.71 -8.09
N LEU A 181 -3.46 1.08 -9.32
CA LEU A 181 -3.80 0.12 -10.37
C LEU A 181 -2.60 -0.68 -10.86
N LEU A 182 -1.46 -0.02 -11.07
CA LEU A 182 -0.23 -0.68 -11.48
C LEU A 182 0.20 -1.69 -10.42
N LEU A 183 0.12 -1.34 -9.15
CA LEU A 183 0.52 -2.22 -8.04
C LEU A 183 -0.42 -3.40 -7.85
N ASP A 184 -1.73 -3.19 -7.94
CA ASP A 184 -2.71 -4.27 -7.95
C ASP A 184 -2.50 -5.22 -9.16
N GLY A 185 -2.07 -4.70 -10.30
CA GLY A 185 -1.64 -5.49 -11.46
C GLY A 185 -0.36 -6.30 -11.23
N ILE A 186 0.68 -5.67 -10.68
CA ILE A 186 1.97 -6.30 -10.38
C ILE A 186 1.81 -7.41 -9.34
N ASP A 187 1.12 -7.12 -8.22
CA ASP A 187 0.85 -8.07 -7.13
C ASP A 187 0.16 -9.34 -7.67
N ARG A 188 -0.83 -9.18 -8.56
CA ARG A 188 -1.52 -10.33 -9.17
C ARG A 188 -0.62 -11.14 -10.10
N ARG A 189 0.08 -10.47 -11.02
CA ARG A 189 0.98 -11.16 -11.96
C ARG A 189 2.07 -11.94 -11.23
N MET A 190 2.58 -11.39 -10.12
CA MET A 190 3.54 -12.07 -9.27
C MET A 190 2.91 -13.30 -8.60
N ALA A 191 1.72 -13.16 -8.01
CA ALA A 191 1.03 -14.26 -7.35
C ALA A 191 0.64 -15.40 -8.34
N GLU A 192 0.16 -15.06 -9.53
CA GLU A 192 -0.17 -16.02 -10.60
C GLU A 192 1.09 -16.75 -11.09
N LYS A 193 2.18 -16.03 -11.39
CA LYS A 193 3.45 -16.64 -11.80
C LYS A 193 4.03 -17.57 -10.73
N SER A 194 3.93 -17.19 -9.46
CA SER A 194 4.36 -18.05 -8.34
C SER A 194 3.51 -19.31 -8.21
N ALA A 195 2.19 -19.22 -8.44
CA ALA A 195 1.31 -20.38 -8.44
C ALA A 195 1.60 -21.32 -9.63
N ASP A 196 1.82 -20.77 -10.83
CA ASP A 196 2.12 -21.56 -12.02
C ASP A 196 3.47 -22.29 -11.90
N LYS A 197 4.51 -21.61 -11.42
CA LYS A 197 5.81 -22.23 -11.16
C LYS A 197 5.70 -23.38 -10.15
N ALA A 198 4.93 -23.18 -9.07
CA ALA A 198 4.71 -24.22 -8.07
C ALA A 198 3.93 -25.42 -8.61
N ARG A 199 3.01 -25.21 -9.56
CA ARG A 199 2.29 -26.28 -10.24
C ARG A 199 3.21 -27.11 -11.13
N VAL A 200 4.05 -26.46 -11.94
CA VAL A 200 5.02 -27.14 -12.83
C VAL A 200 6.05 -27.94 -12.03
N ALA A 201 6.51 -27.44 -10.89
CA ALA A 201 7.46 -28.15 -10.03
C ALA A 201 6.88 -29.42 -9.35
N ARG A 202 5.56 -29.63 -9.40
CA ARG A 202 4.86 -30.77 -8.78
C ARG A 202 4.44 -31.85 -9.79
N THR A 203 4.61 -31.61 -11.09
CA THR A 203 4.35 -32.55 -12.20
C THR A 203 5.65 -33.14 -12.70
#